data_AF-A0A1V4TJ62-F1
#
_entry.id   AF-A0A1V4TJ62-F1
#
_cell.length_a   1.000
_cell.length_b   1.000
_cell.length_c   1.000
_cell.angle_alpha   90.00
_cell.angle_beta   90.00
_cell.angle_gamma   90.00
#
_symmetry.space_group_name_H-M   'P 1'
#
loop_
_entity.id
_entity.type
_entity.pdbx_description
1 polymer ?
#
loop_
_entity_poly.entity_id
_entity_poly.type
_entity_poly.pdbx_seq_one_letter_code
_entity_poly.pdbx_strand_id
1 'polypeptide(L)'
;MDERSEQIAAKVLRTLREVYPAKVDEIVLVAAVQKDVSGASVEMISRSLDDAVDRGYIESTMGEGITGEGRWFKISARGIERLQELEMRTMPADVQTIMELERRMVGTYERVHEDLERMRGEVEGKVTTLSREMGDMEGKIGDHDQVIRTYFVRVIETFGVFVGIFAVVVVSVLNRYEEAAKIIEVSPVSAVILVLGTPLAVLVVVLIMLYGIKRFVLMPGVRR
;
A
#
# COMPACT_ATOMS: atom_id res chain seq x y z
N MET A 1 1.71 62.57 -2.62
CA MET A 1 0.61 62.25 -1.68
C MET A 1 1.25 61.58 -0.49
N ASP A 2 0.84 61.98 0.72
CA ASP A 2 1.33 61.41 1.98
C ASP A 2 0.80 59.96 2.12
N GLU A 3 1.59 59.04 2.68
CA GLU A 3 1.22 57.62 2.85
C GLU A 3 -0.13 57.48 3.59
N ARG A 4 -0.36 58.40 4.53
CA ARG A 4 -1.62 58.51 5.29
C ARG A 4 -2.81 58.90 4.42
N SER A 5 -2.62 59.74 3.41
CA SER A 5 -3.67 60.14 2.46
C SER A 5 -4.05 58.98 1.53
N GLU A 6 -3.10 58.14 1.13
CA GLU A 6 -3.38 56.93 0.34
C GLU A 6 -4.12 55.87 1.17
N GLN A 7 -3.78 55.72 2.45
CA GLN A 7 -4.52 54.82 3.36
C GLN A 7 -5.97 55.26 3.57
N ILE A 8 -6.22 56.56 3.75
CA ILE A 8 -7.58 57.12 3.86
C ILE A 8 -8.35 56.88 2.55
N ALA A 9 -7.76 57.19 1.40
CA ALA A 9 -8.39 56.99 0.09
C ALA A 9 -8.70 55.51 -0.19
N ALA A 10 -7.77 54.59 0.11
CA ALA A 10 -8.01 53.15 -0.02
C ALA A 10 -9.16 52.70 0.89
N LYS A 11 -9.25 53.24 2.10
CA LYS A 11 -10.32 52.87 3.03
C LYS A 11 -11.69 53.40 2.58
N VAL A 12 -11.76 54.66 2.13
CA VAL A 12 -12.97 55.25 1.53
C VAL A 12 -13.49 54.39 0.39
N LEU A 13 -12.61 54.01 -0.55
CA LEU A 13 -13.00 53.17 -1.69
C LEU A 13 -13.40 51.76 -1.25
N ARG A 14 -12.73 51.17 -0.25
CA ARG A 14 -13.09 49.84 0.29
C ARG A 14 -14.48 49.86 0.92
N THR A 15 -14.78 50.86 1.75
CA THR A 15 -16.10 51.01 2.37
C THR A 15 -17.20 51.21 1.31
N LEU A 16 -16.95 51.97 0.25
CA LEU A 16 -17.92 52.11 -0.85
C LEU A 16 -18.06 50.85 -1.70
N ARG A 17 -17.00 50.03 -1.85
CA ARG A 17 -17.08 48.71 -2.52
C ARG A 17 -17.98 47.74 -1.76
N GLU A 18 -17.90 47.69 -0.44
CA GLU A 18 -18.71 46.79 0.39
C GLU A 18 -20.21 47.05 0.28
N VAL A 19 -20.58 48.30 -0.02
CA VAL A 19 -21.98 48.75 -0.13
C VAL A 19 -22.43 48.88 -1.60
N TYR A 20 -21.57 48.55 -2.56
CA TYR A 20 -21.91 48.61 -3.99
C TYR A 20 -23.04 47.63 -4.35
N PRO A 21 -24.05 48.02 -5.16
CA PRO A 21 -24.17 49.25 -5.94
C PRO A 21 -24.92 50.41 -5.25
N ALA A 22 -25.18 50.31 -3.95
CA ALA A 22 -25.93 51.32 -3.21
C ALA A 22 -25.11 52.60 -2.96
N LYS A 23 -25.82 53.69 -2.74
CA LYS A 23 -25.26 55.00 -2.40
C LYS A 23 -25.14 55.13 -0.88
N VAL A 24 -24.08 55.80 -0.41
CA VAL A 24 -23.81 55.99 1.02
C VAL A 24 -23.72 57.48 1.35
N ASP A 25 -24.39 57.89 2.42
CA ASP A 25 -24.33 59.25 2.96
C ASP A 25 -22.91 59.60 3.45
N GLU A 26 -22.45 60.83 3.18
CA GLU A 26 -21.16 61.35 3.63
C GLU A 26 -20.92 61.11 5.12
N ILE A 27 -21.92 61.35 5.96
CA ILE A 27 -21.77 61.26 7.42
C ILE A 27 -21.46 59.81 7.83
N VAL A 28 -22.14 58.85 7.21
CA VAL A 28 -21.95 57.42 7.47
C VAL A 28 -20.58 56.96 6.98
N LEU A 29 -20.17 57.44 5.80
CA LEU A 29 -18.88 57.12 5.20
C LEU A 29 -17.71 57.69 6.02
N VAL A 30 -17.81 58.94 6.47
CA VAL A 30 -16.83 59.59 7.34
C VAL A 30 -16.73 58.82 8.66
N ALA A 31 -17.85 58.49 9.31
CA ALA A 31 -17.85 57.74 10.57
C ALA A 31 -17.20 56.35 10.42
N ALA A 32 -17.49 55.63 9.33
CA ALA A 32 -16.90 54.34 9.04
C ALA A 32 -15.38 54.43 8.83
N VAL A 33 -14.91 55.44 8.11
CA VAL A 33 -13.48 55.65 7.84
C VAL A 33 -12.73 56.10 9.10
N GLN A 34 -13.32 56.98 9.92
CA GLN A 34 -12.72 57.43 11.19
C GLN A 34 -12.57 56.30 12.20
N LYS A 35 -13.51 55.34 12.23
CA LYS A 35 -13.42 54.16 13.10
C LYS A 35 -12.19 53.31 12.78
N ASP A 36 -11.89 53.14 11.50
CA ASP A 36 -10.86 52.21 11.03
C ASP A 36 -9.49 52.88 10.81
N VAL A 37 -9.46 54.21 10.61
CA VAL A 37 -8.22 54.99 10.47
C VAL A 37 -8.09 55.95 11.66
N SER A 38 -7.41 55.48 12.71
CA SER A 38 -7.23 56.24 13.94
C SER A 38 -6.48 57.58 13.69
N GLY A 39 -7.14 58.68 14.03
CA GLY A 39 -6.60 60.04 13.86
C GLY A 39 -6.83 60.69 12.50
N ALA A 40 -7.70 60.12 11.65
CA ALA A 40 -8.18 60.82 10.45
C ALA A 40 -9.20 61.90 10.85
N SER A 41 -8.90 63.17 10.55
CA SER A 41 -9.85 64.27 10.78
C SER A 41 -10.97 64.24 9.72
N VAL A 42 -12.14 64.79 10.07
CA VAL A 42 -13.27 64.90 9.14
C VAL A 42 -12.85 65.65 7.88
N GLU A 43 -12.08 66.72 8.03
CA GLU A 43 -11.60 67.54 6.90
C GLU A 43 -10.65 66.76 5.98
N MET A 44 -9.84 65.84 6.52
CA MET A 44 -8.97 64.99 5.70
C MET A 44 -9.78 63.99 4.87
N ILE A 45 -10.85 63.43 5.45
CA ILE A 45 -11.72 62.47 4.77
C ILE A 45 -12.57 63.19 3.72
N SER A 46 -13.18 64.33 4.04
CA SER A 46 -13.94 65.13 3.06
C SER A 46 -13.06 65.60 1.91
N ARG A 47 -11.82 66.06 2.17
CA ARG A 47 -10.86 66.36 1.09
C ARG A 47 -10.54 65.14 0.23
N SER A 48 -10.41 63.96 0.85
CA SER A 48 -10.18 62.71 0.11
C SER A 48 -11.40 62.30 -0.72
N LEU A 49 -12.61 62.60 -0.26
CA LEU A 49 -13.84 62.39 -1.03
C LEU A 49 -13.89 63.33 -2.22
N ASP A 50 -13.60 64.61 -2.02
CA ASP A 50 -13.57 65.61 -3.09
C ASP A 50 -12.51 65.23 -4.15
N ASP A 51 -11.29 64.86 -3.74
CA ASP A 51 -10.24 64.37 -4.66
C ASP A 51 -10.66 63.09 -5.40
N ALA A 52 -11.39 62.19 -4.74
CA ALA A 52 -11.90 60.97 -5.37
C ALA A 52 -13.04 61.25 -6.36
N VAL A 53 -13.87 62.27 -6.11
CA VAL A 53 -14.89 62.76 -7.05
C VAL A 53 -14.22 63.40 -8.27
N ASP A 54 -13.27 64.30 -8.04
CA ASP A 54 -12.54 65.02 -9.10
C ASP A 54 -11.80 64.07 -10.05
N ARG A 55 -11.27 62.97 -9.51
CA ARG A 55 -10.60 61.92 -10.28
C ARG A 55 -11.55 60.89 -10.91
N GLY A 56 -12.85 60.99 -10.63
CA GLY A 56 -13.87 60.08 -11.16
C GLY A 56 -13.83 58.67 -10.57
N TYR A 57 -13.22 58.49 -9.39
CA TYR A 57 -13.23 57.22 -8.66
C TYR A 57 -14.56 56.99 -7.94
N ILE A 58 -15.24 58.07 -7.55
CA ILE A 58 -16.56 58.03 -6.93
C ILE A 58 -17.50 59.04 -7.59
N GLU A 59 -18.77 58.71 -7.65
CA GLU A 59 -19.84 59.59 -8.10
C GLU A 59 -20.49 60.24 -6.88
N SER A 60 -20.69 61.55 -6.91
CA SER A 60 -21.41 62.30 -5.87
C SER A 60 -22.77 62.75 -6.41
N THR A 61 -23.83 62.51 -5.63
CA THR A 61 -25.18 63.03 -5.90
C THR A 61 -25.74 63.69 -4.66
N MET A 62 -26.40 64.83 -4.81
CA MET A 62 -27.15 65.45 -3.72
C MET A 62 -28.46 64.69 -3.51
N GLY A 63 -28.82 64.46 -2.25
CA GLY A 63 -30.06 63.80 -1.87
C GLY A 63 -30.48 64.16 -0.45
N GLU A 64 -31.69 63.77 -0.08
CA GLU A 64 -32.19 63.93 1.30
C GLU A 64 -31.63 62.77 2.15
N GLY A 65 -30.64 63.08 2.99
CA GLY A 65 -29.96 62.15 3.89
C GLY A 65 -30.62 62.04 5.27
N ILE A 66 -29.96 61.36 6.19
CA ILE A 66 -30.51 61.03 7.53
C ILE A 66 -30.71 62.28 8.40
N THR A 67 -29.93 63.34 8.15
CA THR A 67 -29.92 64.58 8.95
C THR A 67 -30.35 65.83 8.17
N GLY A 68 -30.83 65.68 6.93
CA GLY A 68 -31.18 66.78 6.01
C GLY A 68 -30.60 66.57 4.60
N GLU A 69 -30.55 67.62 3.76
CA GLU A 69 -29.86 67.56 2.47
C GLU A 69 -28.37 67.22 2.66
N GLY A 70 -27.89 66.18 1.97
CA GLY A 70 -26.54 65.65 2.13
C GLY A 70 -25.96 65.06 0.83
N ARG A 71 -24.64 64.85 0.83
CA ARG A 71 -23.92 64.24 -0.31
C ARG A 71 -23.94 62.72 -0.20
N TRP A 72 -24.33 62.08 -1.28
CA TRP A 72 -24.36 60.63 -1.39
C TRP A 72 -23.28 60.20 -2.36
N PHE A 73 -22.50 59.19 -1.97
CA PHE A 73 -21.37 58.70 -2.74
C PHE A 73 -21.62 57.28 -3.23
N LYS A 74 -21.14 56.99 -4.44
CA LYS A 74 -21.13 55.66 -5.03
C LYS A 74 -19.77 55.42 -5.69
N ILE A 75 -19.20 54.23 -5.51
CA ILE A 75 -17.95 53.88 -6.21
C ILE A 75 -18.20 53.66 -7.70
N SER A 76 -17.33 54.23 -8.54
CA SER A 76 -17.34 54.02 -9.98
C SER A 76 -16.51 52.78 -10.34
N ALA A 77 -16.65 52.26 -11.58
CA ALA A 77 -15.80 51.16 -12.06
C ALA A 77 -14.29 51.50 -11.95
N ARG A 78 -13.93 52.76 -12.26
CA ARG A 78 -12.56 53.27 -12.10
C ARG A 78 -12.10 53.31 -10.64
N GLY A 79 -13.01 53.59 -9.71
CA GLY A 79 -12.70 53.53 -8.28
C GLY A 79 -12.40 52.11 -7.81
N ILE A 80 -13.08 51.09 -8.36
CA ILE A 80 -12.81 49.68 -8.06
C ILE A 80 -11.42 49.29 -8.59
N GLU A 81 -11.10 49.65 -9.83
CA GLU A 81 -9.78 49.42 -10.42
C GLU A 81 -8.68 50.08 -9.57
N ARG A 82 -8.88 51.34 -9.19
CA ARG A 82 -7.93 52.07 -8.34
C ARG A 82 -7.75 51.43 -6.97
N LEU A 83 -8.84 50.96 -6.35
CA LEU A 83 -8.75 50.22 -5.10
C LEU A 83 -7.95 48.93 -5.28
N GLN A 84 -8.16 48.19 -6.37
CA GLN A 84 -7.41 46.98 -6.68
C GLN A 84 -5.92 47.27 -6.88
N GLU A 85 -5.55 48.38 -7.52
CA GLU A 85 -4.15 48.81 -7.61
C GLU A 85 -3.52 49.12 -6.25
N LEU A 86 -4.27 49.79 -5.36
CA LEU A 86 -3.82 50.11 -4.00
C LEU A 86 -3.68 48.83 -3.15
N GLU A 87 -4.60 47.88 -3.30
CA GLU A 87 -4.54 46.55 -2.66
C GLU A 87 -3.39 45.68 -3.24
N MET A 88 -3.09 45.80 -4.54
CA MET A 88 -1.97 45.10 -5.18
C MET A 88 -0.60 45.68 -4.77
N ARG A 89 -0.50 47.00 -4.62
CA ARG A 89 0.71 47.65 -4.06
C ARG A 89 0.96 47.27 -2.61
N THR A 90 -0.08 46.87 -1.90
CA THR A 90 -0.03 46.34 -0.54
C THR A 90 -0.18 44.82 -0.51
N MET A 91 0.14 44.10 -1.60
CA MET A 91 0.29 42.64 -1.52
C MET A 91 1.31 42.33 -0.42
N PRO A 92 0.88 41.72 0.70
CA PRO A 92 1.79 41.45 1.78
C PRO A 92 2.80 40.40 1.30
N ALA A 93 4.04 40.50 1.77
CA ALA A 93 5.07 39.49 1.54
C ALA A 93 4.56 38.05 1.82
N ASP A 94 3.54 37.93 2.68
CA ASP A 94 2.80 36.71 3.00
C ASP A 94 2.15 36.02 1.78
N VAL A 95 1.66 36.75 0.77
CA VAL A 95 1.09 36.10 -0.43
C VAL A 95 2.18 35.49 -1.30
N GLN A 96 3.34 36.15 -1.40
CA GLN A 96 4.48 35.60 -2.13
C GLN A 96 5.05 34.36 -1.43
N THR A 97 5.17 34.38 -0.10
CA THR A 97 5.61 33.21 0.67
C THR A 97 4.62 32.05 0.59
N ILE A 98 3.31 32.33 0.57
CA ILE A 98 2.28 31.29 0.36
C ILE A 98 2.42 30.68 -1.03
N MET A 99 2.61 31.48 -2.09
CA MET A 99 2.80 30.95 -3.45
C MET A 99 4.08 30.11 -3.58
N GLU A 100 5.17 30.51 -2.93
CA GLU A 100 6.40 29.71 -2.89
C GLU A 100 6.22 28.41 -2.11
N LEU A 101 5.49 28.46 -0.98
CA LEU A 101 5.17 27.28 -0.19
C LEU A 101 4.30 26.30 -0.98
N GLU A 102 3.27 26.81 -1.67
CA GLU A 102 2.40 26.02 -2.53
C GLU A 102 3.21 25.34 -3.63
N ARG A 103 4.07 26.09 -4.34
CA ARG A 103 4.93 25.52 -5.38
C ARG A 103 5.86 24.43 -4.83
N ARG A 104 6.40 24.61 -3.63
CA ARG A 104 7.25 23.61 -2.97
C ARG A 104 6.46 22.38 -2.52
N MET A 105 5.24 22.55 -2.06
CA MET A 105 4.34 21.45 -1.69
C MET A 105 3.95 20.63 -2.92
N VAL A 106 3.55 21.28 -4.02
CA VAL A 106 3.22 20.58 -5.28
C VAL A 106 4.41 19.77 -5.77
N GLY A 107 5.61 20.36 -5.81
CA GLY A 107 6.81 19.63 -6.23
C GLY A 107 7.25 18.53 -5.26
N THR A 108 6.79 18.54 -4.00
CA THR A 108 7.03 17.45 -3.04
C THR A 108 5.98 16.34 -3.23
N TYR A 109 4.74 16.71 -3.50
CA TYR A 109 3.66 15.78 -3.82
C TYR A 109 3.98 14.97 -5.08
N GLU A 110 4.44 15.62 -6.15
CA GLU A 110 4.84 14.93 -7.39
C GLU A 110 5.95 13.90 -7.14
N ARG A 111 6.98 14.26 -6.37
CA ARG A 111 8.07 13.33 -6.00
C ARG A 111 7.56 12.14 -5.18
N VAL A 112 6.71 12.39 -4.19
CA VAL A 112 6.11 11.31 -3.38
C VAL A 112 5.21 10.41 -4.24
N HIS A 113 4.49 10.98 -5.20
CA HIS A 113 3.66 10.22 -6.12
C HIS A 113 4.50 9.31 -7.02
N GLU A 114 5.58 9.83 -7.60
CA GLU A 114 6.52 9.04 -8.41
C GLU A 114 7.18 7.91 -7.59
N ASP A 115 7.59 8.19 -6.35
CA ASP A 115 8.15 7.18 -5.46
C ASP A 115 7.14 6.08 -5.11
N LEU A 116 5.87 6.44 -4.87
CA LEU A 116 4.79 5.48 -4.63
C LEU A 116 4.52 4.59 -5.85
N GLU A 117 4.51 5.16 -7.06
CA GLU A 117 4.37 4.38 -8.29
C GLU A 117 5.53 3.41 -8.49
N ARG A 118 6.77 3.85 -8.23
CA ARG A 118 7.95 2.98 -8.27
C ARG A 118 7.85 1.84 -7.26
N MET A 119 7.53 2.14 -6.01
CA MET A 119 7.37 1.13 -4.96
C MET A 119 6.26 0.14 -5.30
N ARG A 120 5.14 0.60 -5.86
CA ARG A 120 4.06 -0.27 -6.31
C ARG A 120 4.54 -1.23 -7.40
N GLY A 121 5.28 -0.75 -8.39
CA GLY A 121 5.86 -1.59 -9.44
C GLY A 121 6.84 -2.64 -8.89
N GLU A 122 7.68 -2.26 -7.92
CA GLU A 122 8.57 -3.20 -7.24
C GLU A 122 7.82 -4.27 -6.44
N VAL A 123 6.75 -3.89 -5.75
CA VAL A 123 5.91 -4.84 -5.00
C VAL A 123 5.20 -5.80 -5.94
N GLU A 124 4.59 -5.31 -7.02
CA GLU A 124 3.96 -6.16 -8.03
C GLU A 124 4.99 -7.14 -8.65
N GLY A 125 6.18 -6.65 -8.97
CA GLY A 125 7.30 -7.48 -9.43
C GLY A 125 7.67 -8.58 -8.43
N LYS A 126 7.81 -8.25 -7.14
CA LYS A 126 8.09 -9.22 -6.07
C LYS A 126 6.97 -10.24 -5.88
N VAL A 127 5.71 -9.82 -5.98
CA VAL A 127 4.55 -10.73 -5.87
C VAL A 127 4.55 -11.73 -7.02
N THR A 128 4.83 -11.31 -8.25
CA THR A 128 4.89 -12.23 -9.39
C THR A 128 6.04 -13.23 -9.28
N THR A 129 7.20 -12.80 -8.78
CA THR A 129 8.34 -13.70 -8.53
C THR A 129 8.02 -14.69 -7.41
N LEU A 130 7.46 -14.24 -6.29
CA LEU A 130 7.04 -15.11 -5.20
C LEU A 130 6.00 -16.13 -5.66
N SER A 131 5.01 -15.71 -6.45
CA SER A 131 3.98 -16.60 -6.99
C SER A 131 4.58 -17.68 -7.90
N ARG A 132 5.58 -17.32 -8.72
CA ARG A 132 6.31 -18.28 -9.55
C ARG A 132 7.10 -19.27 -8.71
N GLU A 133 7.84 -18.79 -7.71
CA GLU A 133 8.61 -19.65 -6.80
C GLU A 133 7.71 -20.60 -6.00
N MET A 134 6.54 -20.13 -5.56
CA MET A 134 5.54 -20.97 -4.88
C MET A 134 4.99 -22.04 -5.83
N GLY A 135 4.69 -21.70 -7.09
CA GLY A 135 4.27 -22.68 -8.10
C GLY A 135 5.35 -23.74 -8.37
N ASP A 136 6.61 -23.33 -8.45
CA ASP A 136 7.74 -24.26 -8.62
C ASP A 136 7.91 -25.17 -7.39
N MET A 137 7.70 -24.65 -6.17
CA MET A 137 7.70 -25.47 -4.96
C MET A 137 6.52 -26.45 -4.91
N GLU A 138 5.33 -26.03 -5.29
CA GLU A 138 4.14 -26.89 -5.37
C GLU A 138 4.37 -28.04 -6.33
N GLY A 139 4.93 -27.76 -7.51
CA GLY A 139 5.33 -28.80 -8.47
C GLY A 139 6.33 -29.80 -7.88
N LYS A 140 7.39 -29.32 -7.21
CA LYS A 140 8.37 -30.19 -6.55
C LYS A 140 7.77 -31.04 -5.42
N ILE A 141 6.82 -30.48 -4.66
CA ILE A 141 6.10 -31.22 -3.61
C ILE A 141 5.23 -32.30 -4.22
N GLY A 142 4.52 -32.00 -5.32
CA GLY A 142 3.73 -32.97 -6.07
C GLY A 142 4.59 -34.12 -6.60
N ASP A 143 5.74 -33.82 -7.19
CA ASP A 143 6.70 -34.83 -7.65
C ASP A 143 7.21 -35.69 -6.49
N HIS A 144 7.52 -35.07 -5.35
CA HIS A 144 7.92 -35.80 -4.14
C HIS A 144 6.80 -36.70 -3.60
N ASP A 145 5.54 -36.26 -3.59
CA ASP A 145 4.40 -37.09 -3.17
C ASP A 145 4.23 -38.31 -4.08
N GLN A 146 4.33 -38.12 -5.40
CA GLN A 146 4.26 -39.21 -6.37
C GLN A 146 5.40 -40.22 -6.16
N VAL A 147 6.61 -39.73 -5.92
CA VAL A 147 7.78 -40.57 -5.64
C VAL A 147 7.57 -41.35 -4.33
N ILE A 148 7.12 -40.70 -3.25
CA ILE A 148 6.83 -41.35 -1.97
C ILE A 148 5.76 -42.43 -2.13
N ARG A 149 4.66 -42.13 -2.83
CA ARG A 149 3.60 -43.09 -3.12
C ARG A 149 4.12 -44.31 -3.87
N THR A 150 4.97 -44.08 -4.88
CA THR A 150 5.57 -45.16 -5.68
C THR A 150 6.50 -46.04 -4.85
N TYR A 151 7.32 -45.44 -3.97
CA TYR A 151 8.15 -46.20 -3.04
C TYR A 151 7.31 -47.01 -2.07
N PHE A 152 6.24 -46.42 -1.51
CA PHE A 152 5.40 -47.11 -0.53
C PHE A 152 4.69 -48.33 -1.13
N VAL A 153 4.14 -48.20 -2.34
CA VAL A 153 3.52 -49.33 -3.07
C VAL A 153 4.53 -50.44 -3.32
N ARG A 154 5.73 -50.09 -3.82
CA ARG A 154 6.79 -51.07 -4.07
C ARG A 154 7.25 -51.77 -2.79
N VAL A 155 7.34 -51.05 -1.67
CA VAL A 155 7.69 -51.62 -0.37
C VAL A 155 6.61 -52.61 0.08
N ILE A 156 5.33 -52.25 0.02
CA ILE A 156 4.21 -53.15 0.37
C ILE A 156 4.24 -54.41 -0.49
N GLU A 157 4.45 -54.28 -1.79
CA GLU A 157 4.55 -55.41 -2.71
C GLU A 157 5.68 -56.37 -2.32
N THR A 158 6.89 -55.83 -2.07
CA THR A 158 8.03 -56.66 -1.64
C THR A 158 7.81 -57.31 -0.28
N PHE A 159 7.14 -56.61 0.65
CA PHE A 159 6.82 -57.14 1.97
C PHE A 159 5.78 -58.27 1.89
N GLY A 160 4.76 -58.12 1.03
CA GLY A 160 3.76 -59.17 0.78
C GLY A 160 4.39 -60.45 0.23
N VAL A 161 5.32 -60.33 -0.72
CA VAL A 161 6.09 -61.48 -1.23
C VAL A 161 6.92 -62.13 -0.11
N PHE A 162 7.55 -61.32 0.74
CA PHE A 162 8.36 -61.83 1.86
C PHE A 162 7.51 -62.61 2.87
N VAL A 163 6.37 -62.06 3.28
CA VAL A 163 5.43 -62.72 4.19
C VAL A 163 4.89 -64.01 3.57
N GLY A 164 4.61 -64.02 2.25
CA GLY A 164 4.17 -65.22 1.53
C GLY A 164 5.23 -66.34 1.54
N ILE A 165 6.48 -66.02 1.21
CA ILE A 165 7.59 -66.98 1.26
C ILE A 165 7.79 -67.48 2.69
N PHE A 166 7.76 -66.59 3.67
CA PHE A 166 7.90 -66.95 5.08
C PHE A 166 6.80 -67.93 5.52
N ALA A 167 5.55 -67.69 5.14
CA ALA A 167 4.43 -68.58 5.44
C ALA A 167 4.62 -69.97 4.80
N VAL A 168 4.98 -70.04 3.52
CA VAL A 168 5.26 -71.31 2.82
C VAL A 168 6.38 -72.08 3.51
N VAL A 169 7.44 -71.38 3.91
CA VAL A 169 8.55 -71.98 4.63
C VAL A 169 8.12 -72.53 5.97
N VAL A 170 7.39 -71.75 6.79
CA VAL A 170 6.93 -72.19 8.11
C VAL A 170 6.07 -73.45 7.97
N VAL A 171 5.12 -73.45 7.03
CA VAL A 171 4.29 -74.63 6.73
C VAL A 171 5.14 -75.80 6.28
N SER A 172 6.13 -75.59 5.41
CA SER A 172 7.03 -76.65 4.94
C SER A 172 7.89 -77.22 6.06
N VAL A 173 8.35 -76.41 7.01
CA VAL A 173 9.15 -76.85 8.16
C VAL A 173 8.27 -77.65 9.12
N LEU A 174 7.04 -77.19 9.40
CA LEU A 174 6.10 -77.89 10.27
C LEU A 174 5.72 -79.26 9.69
N ASN A 175 5.35 -79.33 8.40
CA ASN A 175 5.03 -80.60 7.74
C ASN A 175 6.23 -81.55 7.73
N ARG A 176 7.45 -81.04 7.48
CA ARG A 176 8.66 -81.86 7.50
C ARG A 176 9.06 -82.32 8.89
N TYR A 177 8.72 -81.56 9.94
CA TYR A 177 8.95 -82.00 11.31
C TYR A 177 8.10 -83.22 11.65
N GLU A 178 6.85 -83.27 11.18
CA GLU A 178 6.00 -84.46 11.32
C GLU A 178 6.56 -85.68 10.55
N GLU A 179 7.14 -85.47 9.38
CA GLU A 179 7.82 -86.53 8.61
C GLU A 179 9.12 -86.99 9.29
N ALA A 180 9.93 -86.06 9.79
CA ALA A 180 11.16 -86.35 10.50
C ALA A 180 10.89 -87.14 11.79
N ALA A 181 9.81 -86.80 12.52
CA ALA A 181 9.39 -87.54 13.71
C ALA A 181 9.16 -89.04 13.44
N LYS A 182 8.67 -89.39 12.22
CA LYS A 182 8.50 -90.79 11.79
C LYS A 182 9.81 -91.47 11.38
N ILE A 183 10.81 -90.70 10.93
CA ILE A 183 12.11 -91.21 10.43
C ILE A 183 13.13 -91.40 11.57
N ILE A 184 12.95 -90.74 12.71
CA ILE A 184 13.82 -90.85 13.89
C ILE A 184 13.97 -92.31 14.36
N GLU A 185 12.95 -93.15 14.18
CA GLU A 185 12.99 -94.58 14.52
C GLU A 185 13.94 -95.41 13.61
N VAL A 186 14.27 -94.90 12.41
CA VAL A 186 15.04 -95.65 11.40
C VAL A 186 16.47 -95.13 11.27
N SER A 187 16.70 -93.81 11.38
CA SER A 187 18.05 -93.24 11.33
C SER A 187 18.11 -91.83 11.99
N PRO A 188 18.73 -91.70 13.18
CA PRO A 188 18.75 -90.42 13.90
C PRO A 188 19.57 -89.34 13.19
N VAL A 189 20.63 -89.70 12.45
CA VAL A 189 21.47 -88.75 11.72
C VAL A 189 20.69 -88.08 10.58
N SER A 190 19.87 -88.86 9.85
CA SER A 190 19.07 -88.36 8.74
C SER A 190 17.98 -87.39 9.21
N ALA A 191 17.36 -87.68 10.36
CA ALA A 191 16.37 -86.80 10.97
C ALA A 191 16.97 -85.45 11.42
N VAL A 192 18.17 -85.46 12.02
CA VAL A 192 18.87 -84.24 12.46
C VAL A 192 19.20 -83.34 11.26
N ILE A 193 19.69 -83.91 10.15
CA ILE A 193 19.98 -83.14 8.93
C ILE A 193 18.72 -82.52 8.35
N LEU A 194 17.58 -83.22 8.40
CA LEU A 194 16.32 -82.74 7.84
C LEU A 194 15.69 -81.62 8.68
N VAL A 195 15.73 -81.76 10.00
CA VAL A 195 15.19 -80.78 10.97
C VAL A 195 16.07 -79.53 11.06
N LEU A 196 17.39 -79.64 11.03
CA LEU A 196 18.30 -78.49 11.10
C LEU A 196 18.62 -77.88 9.73
N GLY A 197 18.74 -78.70 8.68
CA GLY A 197 19.13 -78.25 7.35
C GLY A 197 18.09 -77.39 6.66
N THR A 198 16.80 -77.69 6.87
CA THR A 198 15.69 -76.94 6.26
C THR A 198 15.62 -75.48 6.78
N PRO A 199 15.57 -75.20 8.09
CA PRO A 199 15.59 -73.83 8.59
C PRO A 199 16.90 -73.10 8.29
N LEU A 200 18.04 -73.80 8.24
CA LEU A 200 19.31 -73.19 7.85
C LEU A 200 19.30 -72.74 6.38
N ALA A 201 18.79 -73.58 5.47
CA ALA A 201 18.66 -73.26 4.05
C ALA A 201 17.73 -72.06 3.83
N VAL A 202 16.61 -72.01 4.56
CA VAL A 202 15.71 -70.86 4.57
C VAL A 202 16.44 -69.60 5.01
N LEU A 203 17.18 -69.66 6.10
CA LEU A 203 17.87 -68.50 6.66
C LEU A 203 18.90 -67.95 5.68
N VAL A 204 19.61 -68.84 4.98
CA VAL A 204 20.52 -68.47 3.88
C VAL A 204 19.77 -67.80 2.72
N VAL A 205 18.64 -68.35 2.29
CA VAL A 205 17.81 -67.77 1.22
C VAL A 205 17.27 -66.39 1.61
N VAL A 206 16.79 -66.24 2.86
CA VAL A 206 16.31 -64.97 3.41
C VAL A 206 17.44 -63.93 3.47
N LEU A 207 18.65 -64.32 3.90
CA LEU A 207 19.81 -63.42 3.90
C LEU A 207 20.19 -62.96 2.49
N ILE A 208 20.17 -63.86 1.50
CA ILE A 208 20.41 -63.52 0.09
C ILE A 208 19.34 -62.56 -0.42
N MET A 209 18.07 -62.79 -0.10
CA MET A 209 16.96 -61.90 -0.46
C MET A 209 17.11 -60.51 0.18
N LEU A 210 17.39 -60.44 1.48
CA LEU A 210 17.61 -59.17 2.20
C LEU A 210 18.80 -58.40 1.63
N TYR A 211 19.86 -59.10 1.26
CA TYR A 211 21.01 -58.51 0.57
C TYR A 211 20.61 -57.97 -0.83
N GLY A 212 19.79 -58.71 -1.57
CA GLY A 212 19.21 -58.28 -2.84
C GLY A 212 18.38 -57.00 -2.70
N ILE A 213 17.47 -56.94 -1.72
CA ILE A 213 16.63 -55.76 -1.46
C ILE A 213 17.50 -54.55 -1.07
N LYS A 214 18.48 -54.74 -0.17
CA LYS A 214 19.42 -53.68 0.20
C LYS A 214 20.16 -53.11 -1.01
N ARG A 215 20.59 -53.97 -1.93
CA ARG A 215 21.38 -53.57 -3.10
C ARG A 215 20.54 -52.99 -4.23
N PHE A 216 19.35 -53.52 -4.49
CA PHE A 216 18.54 -53.15 -5.65
C PHE A 216 17.43 -52.14 -5.35
N VAL A 217 16.88 -52.15 -4.13
CA VAL A 217 15.75 -51.28 -3.75
C VAL A 217 16.23 -50.06 -2.97
N LEU A 218 17.12 -50.25 -1.99
CA LEU A 218 17.55 -49.17 -1.09
C LEU A 218 18.76 -48.37 -1.63
N MET A 219 19.51 -48.90 -2.60
CA MET A 219 20.66 -48.23 -3.21
C MET A 219 20.53 -48.16 -4.74
N PRO A 220 19.56 -47.40 -5.31
CA PRO A 220 19.38 -47.32 -6.76
C PRO A 220 20.55 -46.63 -7.50
N GLY A 221 21.55 -46.08 -6.79
CA GLY A 221 22.60 -45.21 -7.35
C GLY A 221 23.94 -45.87 -7.73
N VAL A 222 24.09 -47.20 -7.69
CA VAL A 222 25.33 -47.86 -8.17
C VAL A 222 25.05 -48.63 -9.46
N ARG A 223 24.56 -47.91 -10.48
CA ARG A 223 24.71 -48.30 -11.88
C ARG A 223 25.45 -47.16 -12.58
N ARG A 224 26.68 -47.47 -12.99
CA ARG A 224 27.32 -46.81 -14.14
C ARG A 224 26.51 -47.12 -15.38
#